data_AF-I3UA32-F1
#
_entry.id   AF-I3UA32-F1
#
_cell.length_a   1.000
_cell.length_b   1.000
_cell.length_c   1.000
_cell.angle_alpha   90.00
_cell.angle_beta   90.00
_cell.angle_gamma   90.00
#
_symmetry.space_group_name_H-M   'P 1'
#
loop_
_entity.id
_entity.type
_entity.pdbx_description
1 polymer ?
#
loop_
_entity_poly.entity_id
_entity_poly.type
_entity_poly.pdbx_seq_one_letter_code
_entity_poly.pdbx_strand_id
1 'polypeptide(L)'
;MTTTAATSNSHLSNAIRALAMDAVQQANSGHPGAPMGMAEIAEALWTRHLRHNPADPAWADRDRFVLSNGHGSMLLYALLHLTGYDLPIDELRQFRQLHSKTPGHPEVGITPGVETTTGPLGQGLSNAVGFALAEQLLAAEFNKPEHKIVDHYTYAFVGDGCLMEGISHEVCSLAGTLKLSKLIVLYDDNGISIDGKVEPWFADDTGKRFEGYGWNVIRGVDGHDVFAVDHAIAKAKQQAQRGSSGPTIIICKTTIGKAPLIYRVATRFMAHRWARRKLPPRAKPLAGRYRLLKFPKMSMPAGTSANAVIRFSATGKNSLRSIA
;
A
#
# COMPACT_ATOMS: atom_id res chain seq x y z
N MET A 1 5.42 -35.52 4.54
CA MET A 1 5.33 -34.59 3.41
C MET A 1 5.69 -33.20 3.92
N THR A 2 6.91 -32.76 3.64
CA THR A 2 7.40 -31.43 4.00
C THR A 2 6.81 -30.43 3.03
N THR A 3 5.88 -29.61 3.51
CA THR A 3 5.31 -28.49 2.76
C THR A 3 6.42 -27.46 2.56
N THR A 4 7.03 -27.45 1.38
CA THR A 4 7.90 -26.36 0.94
C THR A 4 7.04 -25.11 0.84
N ALA A 5 7.16 -24.22 1.82
CA ALA A 5 6.63 -22.86 1.72
C ALA A 5 7.21 -22.23 0.46
N ALA A 6 6.37 -22.04 -0.56
CA ALA A 6 6.72 -21.31 -1.76
C ALA A 6 7.00 -19.88 -1.33
N THR A 7 8.27 -19.57 -1.08
CA THR A 7 8.74 -18.19 -0.96
C THR A 7 8.58 -17.58 -2.34
N SER A 8 7.41 -16.98 -2.59
CA SER A 8 7.16 -16.18 -3.77
C SER A 8 8.10 -14.99 -3.69
N ASN A 9 9.29 -15.13 -4.29
CA ASN A 9 10.19 -14.02 -4.56
C ASN A 9 9.55 -13.21 -5.70
N SER A 10 8.48 -12.46 -5.39
CA SER A 10 7.84 -11.61 -6.39
C SER A 10 8.81 -10.50 -6.79
N HIS A 11 9.07 -10.39 -8.09
CA HIS A 11 9.88 -9.31 -8.65
C HIS A 11 9.23 -7.94 -8.39
N LEU A 12 7.91 -7.88 -8.21
CA LEU A 12 7.15 -6.64 -7.98
C LEU A 12 7.38 -6.09 -6.57
N SER A 13 7.11 -6.88 -5.52
CA SER A 13 7.43 -6.49 -4.14
C SER A 13 8.91 -6.12 -3.97
N ASN A 14 9.81 -6.81 -4.67
CA ASN A 14 11.24 -6.48 -4.63
C ASN A 14 11.60 -5.18 -5.35
N ALA A 15 10.86 -4.78 -6.39
CA ALA A 15 11.03 -3.48 -7.02
C ALA A 15 10.66 -2.34 -6.05
N ILE A 16 9.56 -2.49 -5.30
CA ILE A 16 9.15 -1.55 -4.25
C ILE A 16 10.27 -1.41 -3.20
N ARG A 17 10.79 -2.55 -2.71
CA ARG A 17 11.88 -2.57 -1.74
C ARG A 17 13.14 -1.86 -2.24
N ALA A 18 13.56 -2.15 -3.47
CA ALA A 18 14.74 -1.55 -4.08
C ALA A 18 14.58 -0.03 -4.19
N LEU A 19 13.45 0.44 -4.76
CA LEU A 19 13.17 1.87 -4.89
C LEU A 19 13.15 2.58 -3.53
N ALA A 20 12.50 1.99 -2.53
CA ALA A 20 12.43 2.56 -1.19
C ALA A 20 13.80 2.66 -0.50
N MET A 21 14.58 1.59 -0.50
CA MET A 21 15.91 1.59 0.11
C MET A 21 16.85 2.57 -0.59
N ASP A 22 16.87 2.55 -1.94
CA ASP A 22 17.79 3.38 -2.72
C ASP A 22 17.45 4.87 -2.60
N ALA A 23 16.17 5.25 -2.64
CA ALA A 23 15.76 6.65 -2.48
C ALA A 23 16.06 7.19 -1.07
N VAL A 24 15.80 6.40 -0.02
CA VAL A 24 16.17 6.76 1.36
C VAL A 24 17.68 6.92 1.49
N GLN A 25 18.45 6.01 0.90
CA GLN A 25 19.92 6.06 0.93
C GLN A 25 20.47 7.27 0.17
N GLN A 26 19.88 7.60 -0.99
CA GLN A 26 20.24 8.76 -1.82
C GLN A 26 19.94 10.08 -1.09
N ALA A 27 18.81 10.17 -0.40
CA ALA A 27 18.45 11.34 0.41
C ALA A 27 19.22 11.41 1.74
N ASN A 28 19.85 10.30 2.17
CA ASN A 28 20.39 10.12 3.52
C ASN A 28 19.36 10.45 4.62
N SER A 29 18.08 10.20 4.33
CA SER A 29 16.93 10.57 5.15
C SER A 29 15.69 9.78 4.72
N GLY A 30 14.87 9.34 5.68
CA GLY A 30 13.58 8.68 5.43
C GLY A 30 13.42 7.34 6.13
N HIS A 31 12.32 6.64 5.82
CA HIS A 31 11.88 5.45 6.56
C HIS A 31 11.78 4.24 5.61
N PRO A 32 12.79 3.36 5.57
CA PRO A 32 12.76 2.19 4.69
C PRO A 32 11.96 1.02 5.29
N GLY A 33 11.76 1.00 6.61
CA GLY A 33 11.17 -0.12 7.35
C GLY A 33 9.75 -0.49 6.88
N ALA A 34 8.82 0.45 6.94
CA ALA A 34 7.42 0.22 6.54
C ALA A 34 7.29 -0.11 5.03
N PRO A 35 7.89 0.65 4.08
CA PRO A 35 7.83 0.29 2.66
C PRO A 35 8.32 -1.12 2.34
N MET A 36 9.35 -1.60 3.06
CA MET A 36 9.88 -2.94 2.86
C MET A 36 9.02 -4.04 3.47
N GLY A 37 8.41 -3.77 4.63
CA GLY A 37 7.52 -4.69 5.33
C GLY A 37 6.15 -4.85 4.66
N MET A 38 5.67 -3.80 4.01
CA MET A 38 4.33 -3.75 3.39
C MET A 38 4.33 -4.03 1.87
N ALA A 39 5.45 -4.44 1.28
CA ALA A 39 5.57 -4.56 -0.17
C ALA A 39 4.55 -5.54 -0.78
N GLU A 40 4.35 -6.71 -0.17
CA GLU A 40 3.38 -7.71 -0.65
C GLU A 40 1.94 -7.28 -0.40
N ILE A 41 1.66 -6.57 0.71
CA ILE A 41 0.34 -5.97 0.97
C ILE A 41 -0.01 -4.97 -0.14
N ALA A 42 0.96 -4.12 -0.49
CA ALA A 42 0.82 -3.14 -1.57
C ALA A 42 0.65 -3.82 -2.94
N GLU A 43 1.47 -4.83 -3.24
CA GLU A 43 1.34 -5.61 -4.48
C GLU A 43 -0.06 -6.23 -4.61
N ALA A 44 -0.57 -6.89 -3.57
CA ALA A 44 -1.89 -7.50 -3.57
C ALA A 44 -2.99 -6.46 -3.87
N LEU A 45 -2.99 -5.34 -3.13
CA LEU A 45 -4.00 -4.28 -3.32
C LEU A 45 -3.92 -3.63 -4.71
N TRP A 46 -2.74 -3.12 -5.08
CA TRP A 46 -2.57 -2.25 -6.24
C TRP A 46 -2.59 -2.97 -7.58
N THR A 47 -2.27 -4.27 -7.60
CA THR A 47 -2.27 -5.03 -8.87
C THR A 47 -3.57 -5.80 -9.10
N ARG A 48 -4.38 -6.05 -8.06
CA ARG A 48 -5.53 -6.98 -8.14
C ARG A 48 -6.87 -6.38 -7.76
N HIS A 49 -6.90 -5.32 -6.96
CA HIS A 49 -8.16 -4.81 -6.40
C HIS A 49 -8.41 -3.33 -6.63
N LEU A 50 -7.36 -2.49 -6.57
CA LEU A 50 -7.49 -1.05 -6.67
C LEU A 50 -7.94 -0.66 -8.08
N ARG A 51 -9.11 -0.04 -8.18
CA ARG A 51 -9.65 0.49 -9.43
C ARG A 51 -9.22 1.95 -9.60
N HIS A 52 -8.20 2.19 -10.42
CA HIS A 52 -7.65 3.52 -10.63
C HIS A 52 -7.19 3.71 -12.08
N ASN A 53 -7.04 4.97 -12.50
CA ASN A 53 -6.48 5.32 -13.80
C ASN A 53 -5.28 6.28 -13.60
N PRO A 54 -4.04 5.79 -13.74
CA PRO A 54 -2.84 6.62 -13.58
C PRO A 54 -2.77 7.83 -14.53
N ALA A 55 -3.42 7.74 -15.70
CA ALA A 55 -3.50 8.83 -16.67
C ALA A 55 -4.59 9.87 -16.33
N ASP A 56 -5.52 9.54 -15.43
CA ASP A 56 -6.53 10.46 -14.91
C ASP A 56 -6.71 10.28 -13.40
N PRO A 57 -5.78 10.82 -12.58
CA PRO A 57 -5.90 10.81 -11.13
C PRO A 57 -7.13 11.57 -10.60
N ALA A 58 -7.83 12.33 -11.45
CA ALA A 58 -9.03 13.09 -11.08
C ALA A 58 -10.33 12.33 -11.35
N TRP A 59 -10.29 11.15 -12.00
CA TRP A 59 -11.47 10.34 -12.28
C TRP A 59 -12.36 10.18 -11.04
N ALA A 60 -13.61 10.64 -11.14
CA ALA A 60 -14.52 10.78 -10.00
C ALA A 60 -14.74 9.46 -9.24
N ASP A 61 -14.96 8.36 -9.96
CA ASP A 61 -15.33 7.06 -9.40
C ASP A 61 -14.13 6.08 -9.27
N ARG A 62 -12.88 6.59 -9.20
CA ARG A 62 -11.73 5.75 -8.83
C ARG A 62 -11.85 5.26 -7.39
N ASP A 63 -11.25 4.13 -7.03
CA ASP A 63 -11.03 3.79 -5.63
C ASP A 63 -10.10 4.83 -4.98
N ARG A 64 -10.33 5.13 -3.70
CA ARG A 64 -9.47 6.04 -2.93
C ARG A 64 -8.47 5.24 -2.11
N PHE A 65 -7.19 5.63 -2.15
CA PHE A 65 -6.14 5.03 -1.34
C PHE A 65 -5.49 6.07 -0.43
N VAL A 66 -5.41 5.77 0.87
CA VAL A 66 -4.76 6.63 1.87
C VAL A 66 -3.63 5.87 2.58
N LEU A 67 -2.43 6.45 2.55
CA LEU A 67 -1.30 5.98 3.36
C LEU A 67 -1.30 6.71 4.71
N SER A 68 -2.03 6.20 5.70
CA SER A 68 -2.14 6.84 7.03
C SER A 68 -0.84 6.76 7.83
N ASN A 69 -0.07 5.68 7.69
CA ASN A 69 1.30 5.59 8.16
C ASN A 69 2.26 6.32 7.20
N GLY A 70 1.99 7.61 6.98
CA GLY A 70 2.59 8.45 5.93
C GLY A 70 4.11 8.57 5.95
N HIS A 71 4.76 8.22 7.07
CA HIS A 71 6.22 8.16 7.15
C HIS A 71 6.81 7.13 6.15
N GLY A 72 6.05 6.10 5.78
CA GLY A 72 6.36 5.13 4.74
C GLY A 72 6.16 5.64 3.31
N SER A 73 6.30 6.95 3.07
CA SER A 73 6.00 7.65 1.81
C SER A 73 6.61 7.03 0.56
N MET A 74 7.82 6.47 0.65
CA MET A 74 8.46 5.77 -0.48
C MET A 74 7.68 4.54 -0.97
N LEU A 75 6.83 3.92 -0.14
CA LEU A 75 5.91 2.88 -0.59
C LEU A 75 4.95 3.44 -1.64
N LEU A 76 4.27 4.54 -1.30
CA LEU A 76 3.31 5.18 -2.18
C LEU A 76 3.99 5.74 -3.44
N TYR A 77 5.14 6.41 -3.30
CA TYR A 77 5.85 6.95 -4.47
C TYR A 77 6.34 5.84 -5.42
N ALA A 78 6.80 4.71 -4.89
CA ALA A 78 7.13 3.55 -5.70
C ALA A 78 5.91 3.01 -6.45
N LEU A 79 4.76 2.89 -5.78
CA LEU A 79 3.51 2.40 -6.41
C LEU A 79 3.01 3.34 -7.51
N LEU A 80 2.98 4.65 -7.24
CA LEU A 80 2.60 5.66 -8.22
C LEU A 80 3.51 5.61 -9.46
N HIS A 81 4.83 5.54 -9.24
CA HIS A 81 5.79 5.41 -10.34
C HIS A 81 5.59 4.12 -11.14
N LEU A 82 5.52 2.97 -10.47
CA LEU A 82 5.45 1.65 -11.10
C LEU A 82 4.13 1.41 -11.83
N THR A 83 3.04 2.03 -11.37
CA THR A 83 1.72 1.92 -12.03
C THR A 83 1.52 2.96 -13.11
N GLY A 84 2.43 3.92 -13.29
CA GLY A 84 2.44 4.83 -14.44
C GLY A 84 1.76 6.18 -14.22
N TYR A 85 1.67 6.66 -12.98
CA TYR A 85 1.32 8.06 -12.72
C TYR A 85 2.41 8.99 -13.27
N ASP A 86 2.09 10.28 -13.41
CA ASP A 86 3.08 11.34 -13.74
C ASP A 86 4.03 11.63 -12.56
N LEU A 87 4.79 10.59 -12.18
CA LEU A 87 5.82 10.59 -11.16
C LEU A 87 7.04 9.84 -11.72
N PRO A 88 7.86 10.50 -12.56
CA PRO A 88 9.00 9.85 -13.20
C PRO A 88 10.06 9.43 -12.19
N ILE A 89 10.94 8.49 -12.60
CA ILE A 89 12.00 7.95 -11.72
C ILE A 89 12.95 9.04 -11.18
N ASP A 90 13.10 10.15 -11.89
CA ASP A 90 13.91 11.29 -11.44
C ASP A 90 13.33 11.96 -10.19
N GLU A 91 12.01 12.00 -10.04
CA GLU A 91 11.38 12.50 -8.81
C GLU A 91 11.69 11.59 -7.62
N LEU A 92 11.74 10.26 -7.81
CA LEU A 92 12.16 9.34 -6.75
C LEU A 92 13.63 9.53 -6.37
N ARG A 93 14.50 9.92 -7.32
CA ARG A 93 15.91 10.28 -7.01
C ARG A 93 16.02 11.58 -6.23
N GLN A 94 15.02 12.47 -6.35
CA GLN A 94 14.89 13.73 -5.61
C GLN A 94 14.06 13.57 -4.33
N PHE A 95 13.92 12.36 -3.79
CA PHE A 95 13.22 12.13 -2.52
C PHE A 95 13.75 13.07 -1.42
N ARG A 96 12.84 13.77 -0.75
CA ARG A 96 13.11 14.75 0.32
C ARG A 96 13.97 15.95 -0.08
N GLN A 97 14.16 16.20 -1.38
CA GLN A 97 14.85 17.40 -1.85
C GLN A 97 13.86 18.55 -2.06
N LEU A 98 14.35 19.78 -1.94
CA LEU A 98 13.54 20.98 -2.10
C LEU A 98 12.86 20.99 -3.49
N HIS A 99 11.55 21.29 -3.51
CA HIS A 99 10.70 21.35 -4.70
C HIS A 99 10.48 20.03 -5.46
N SER A 100 10.91 18.88 -4.92
CA SER A 100 10.56 17.60 -5.54
C SER A 100 9.09 17.27 -5.37
N LYS A 101 8.55 16.43 -6.26
CA LYS A 101 7.22 15.82 -6.13
C LYS A 101 7.23 14.63 -5.16
N THR A 102 8.30 14.43 -4.39
CA THR A 102 8.47 13.31 -3.44
C THR A 102 8.91 13.81 -2.06
N PRO A 103 8.08 14.65 -1.40
CA PRO A 103 8.36 15.15 -0.06
C PRO A 103 8.47 14.02 0.97
N GLY A 104 8.99 14.34 2.17
CA GLY A 104 9.28 13.35 3.20
C GLY A 104 8.05 12.57 3.71
N HIS A 105 6.88 13.19 3.65
CA HIS A 105 5.56 12.59 3.84
C HIS A 105 4.68 12.98 2.64
N PRO A 106 3.65 12.20 2.27
CA PRO A 106 2.82 12.50 1.09
C PRO A 106 2.07 13.83 1.27
N GLU A 107 2.07 14.66 0.24
CA GLU A 107 1.39 15.95 0.23
C GLU A 107 0.40 16.04 -0.94
N VAL A 108 -0.89 16.25 -0.64
CA VAL A 108 -1.93 16.42 -1.67
C VAL A 108 -1.66 17.70 -2.47
N GLY A 109 -1.87 17.63 -3.79
CA GLY A 109 -1.62 18.73 -4.71
C GLY A 109 -0.15 18.87 -5.17
N ILE A 110 0.80 18.22 -4.48
CA ILE A 110 2.21 18.18 -4.90
C ILE A 110 2.49 16.95 -5.77
N THR A 111 2.01 15.78 -5.34
CA THR A 111 2.27 14.50 -6.00
C THR A 111 0.98 13.96 -6.65
N PRO A 112 0.93 13.70 -7.96
CA PRO A 112 -0.22 13.08 -8.61
C PRO A 112 -0.56 11.72 -8.00
N GLY A 113 -1.82 11.52 -7.63
CA GLY A 113 -2.31 10.28 -7.01
C GLY A 113 -2.18 10.21 -5.48
N VAL A 114 -1.65 11.26 -4.82
CA VAL A 114 -1.76 11.41 -3.37
C VAL A 114 -3.11 12.05 -3.03
N GLU A 115 -3.98 11.30 -2.35
CA GLU A 115 -5.37 11.70 -2.06
C GLU A 115 -5.49 12.73 -0.91
N THR A 116 -4.59 12.67 0.07
CA THR A 116 -4.58 13.56 1.24
C THR A 116 -3.15 13.69 1.78
N THR A 117 -2.85 14.81 2.45
CA THR A 117 -1.57 14.98 3.14
C THR A 117 -1.59 14.18 4.43
N THR A 118 -0.63 13.27 4.58
CA THR A 118 -0.43 12.48 5.81
C THR A 118 0.94 12.72 6.41
N GLY A 119 1.18 12.18 7.61
CA GLY A 119 2.39 12.44 8.40
C GLY A 119 2.04 12.47 9.89
N PRO A 120 1.10 13.35 10.31
CA PRO A 120 0.44 13.23 11.60
C PRO A 120 -0.31 11.91 11.67
N LEU A 121 0.09 11.03 12.59
CA LEU A 121 -0.45 9.68 12.70
C LEU A 121 -1.96 9.74 13.03
N GLY A 122 -2.72 8.75 12.54
CA GLY A 122 -4.16 8.65 12.74
C GLY A 122 -5.03 9.54 11.83
N GLN A 123 -4.54 10.70 11.37
CA GLN A 123 -5.33 11.60 10.53
C GLN A 123 -5.66 11.02 9.15
N GLY A 124 -4.74 10.27 8.53
CA GLY A 124 -5.03 9.60 7.26
C GLY A 124 -6.20 8.61 7.36
N LEU A 125 -6.28 7.85 8.46
CA LEU A 125 -7.41 6.97 8.75
C LEU A 125 -8.71 7.76 8.92
N SER A 126 -8.66 8.90 9.60
CA SER A 126 -9.79 9.84 9.69
C SER A 126 -10.25 10.32 8.31
N ASN A 127 -9.32 10.72 7.43
CA ASN A 127 -9.65 11.12 6.07
C ASN A 127 -10.27 9.97 5.26
N ALA A 128 -9.76 8.73 5.40
CA ALA A 128 -10.33 7.56 4.75
C ALA A 128 -11.78 7.29 5.18
N VAL A 129 -12.11 7.48 6.47
CA VAL A 129 -13.50 7.44 6.96
C VAL A 129 -14.35 8.51 6.26
N GLY A 130 -13.83 9.73 6.12
CA GLY A 130 -14.49 10.81 5.37
C GLY A 130 -14.74 10.49 3.90
N PHE A 131 -13.76 9.92 3.19
CA PHE A 131 -13.90 9.50 1.80
C PHE A 131 -14.97 8.41 1.64
N ALA A 132 -14.99 7.40 2.52
CA ALA A 132 -16.01 6.34 2.48
C ALA A 132 -17.41 6.88 2.79
N LEU A 133 -17.53 7.83 3.73
CA LEU A 133 -18.80 8.50 4.01
C LEU A 133 -19.28 9.32 2.81
N ALA A 134 -18.40 10.06 2.15
CA ALA A 134 -18.74 10.83 0.95
C ALA A 134 -19.23 9.92 -0.19
N GLU A 135 -18.56 8.79 -0.43
CA GLU A 135 -19.00 7.79 -1.41
C GLU A 135 -20.40 7.26 -1.08
N GLN A 136 -20.66 6.89 0.18
CA GLN A 136 -21.96 6.37 0.60
C GLN A 136 -23.09 7.40 0.42
N LEU A 137 -22.83 8.67 0.78
CA LEU A 137 -23.80 9.76 0.62
C LEU A 137 -24.09 10.03 -0.85
N LEU A 138 -23.05 10.17 -1.68
CA LEU A 138 -23.20 10.41 -3.12
C LEU A 138 -23.85 9.23 -3.84
N ALA A 139 -23.53 8.00 -3.45
CA ALA A 139 -24.18 6.81 -3.97
C ALA A 139 -25.67 6.80 -3.63
N ALA A 140 -26.05 7.17 -2.40
CA ALA A 140 -27.46 7.25 -1.98
C ALA A 140 -28.22 8.38 -2.69
N GLU A 141 -27.56 9.50 -2.97
CA GLU A 141 -28.16 10.66 -3.63
C GLU A 141 -28.32 10.47 -5.14
N PHE A 142 -27.30 9.92 -5.81
CA PHE A 142 -27.21 9.95 -7.28
C PHE A 142 -27.45 8.61 -7.97
N ASN A 143 -27.24 7.46 -7.31
CA ASN A 143 -27.49 6.18 -7.97
C ASN A 143 -28.99 5.94 -8.16
N LYS A 144 -29.33 5.36 -9.31
CA LYS A 144 -30.68 4.88 -9.63
C LYS A 144 -30.66 3.34 -9.76
N PRO A 145 -31.80 2.64 -9.65
CA PRO A 145 -31.85 1.17 -9.72
C PRO A 145 -31.14 0.59 -10.96
N GLU A 146 -31.28 1.25 -12.11
CA GLU A 146 -30.70 0.83 -13.40
C GLU A 146 -29.32 1.46 -13.69
N HIS A 147 -28.85 2.40 -12.85
CA HIS A 147 -27.66 3.19 -13.15
C HIS A 147 -26.89 3.57 -11.89
N LYS A 148 -25.79 2.85 -11.64
CA LYS A 148 -24.84 3.16 -10.57
C LYS A 148 -23.64 3.91 -11.14
N ILE A 149 -23.46 5.15 -10.72
CA ILE A 149 -22.39 6.05 -11.16
C ILE A 149 -21.40 6.39 -10.05
N VAL A 150 -21.77 6.12 -8.79
CA VAL A 150 -20.87 6.18 -7.63
C VAL A 150 -20.84 4.80 -7.00
N ASP A 151 -19.74 4.08 -7.18
CA ASP A 151 -19.55 2.73 -6.68
C ASP A 151 -18.07 2.38 -6.55
N HIS A 152 -17.38 3.03 -5.60
CA HIS A 152 -15.94 2.85 -5.36
C HIS A 152 -15.61 2.53 -3.91
N TYR A 153 -14.46 1.91 -3.68
CA TYR A 153 -13.96 1.56 -2.36
C TYR A 153 -13.00 2.63 -1.83
N THR A 154 -12.86 2.66 -0.50
CA THR A 154 -11.79 3.40 0.16
C THR A 154 -10.87 2.44 0.89
N TYR A 155 -9.58 2.54 0.61
CA TYR A 155 -8.52 1.74 1.22
C TYR A 155 -7.61 2.61 2.08
N ALA A 156 -7.24 2.12 3.27
CA ALA A 156 -6.26 2.78 4.12
C ALA A 156 -5.19 1.81 4.60
N PHE A 157 -3.92 2.21 4.45
CA PHE A 157 -2.80 1.55 5.10
C PHE A 157 -2.51 2.24 6.44
N VAL A 158 -2.46 1.46 7.52
CA VAL A 158 -2.21 1.94 8.88
C VAL A 158 -1.12 1.11 9.54
N GLY A 159 -0.47 1.66 10.55
CA GLY A 159 0.45 0.93 11.44
C GLY A 159 0.12 1.22 12.90
N ASP A 160 0.90 0.67 13.84
CA ASP A 160 0.66 0.79 15.28
C ASP A 160 0.45 2.24 15.73
N GLY A 161 1.30 3.15 15.24
CA GLY A 161 1.22 4.58 15.57
C GLY A 161 -0.12 5.21 15.21
N CYS A 162 -0.78 4.79 14.14
CA CYS A 162 -2.11 5.29 13.81
C CYS A 162 -3.17 4.75 14.77
N LEU A 163 -3.04 3.51 15.24
CA LEU A 163 -4.02 2.84 16.09
C LEU A 163 -3.89 3.21 17.57
N MET A 164 -2.71 3.64 18.00
CA MET A 164 -2.51 4.23 19.34
C MET A 164 -3.11 5.63 19.47
N GLU A 165 -3.15 6.41 18.39
CA GLU A 165 -3.70 7.76 18.40
C GLU A 165 -5.21 7.74 18.70
N GLY A 166 -5.65 8.60 19.63
CA GLY A 166 -7.05 8.66 20.09
C GLY A 166 -8.05 8.96 18.98
N ILE A 167 -7.63 9.72 17.95
CA ILE A 167 -8.47 10.01 16.78
C ILE A 167 -8.90 8.73 16.04
N SER A 168 -8.10 7.66 16.11
CA SER A 168 -8.48 6.37 15.52
C SER A 168 -9.67 5.72 16.23
N HIS A 169 -9.83 5.95 17.54
CA HIS A 169 -11.02 5.50 18.27
C HIS A 169 -12.26 6.25 17.78
N GLU A 170 -12.20 7.59 17.73
CA GLU A 170 -13.32 8.43 17.33
C GLU A 170 -13.87 8.03 15.96
N VAL A 171 -12.99 7.98 14.96
CA VAL A 171 -13.40 7.78 13.57
C VAL A 171 -13.76 6.34 13.27
N CYS A 172 -13.10 5.36 13.89
CA CYS A 172 -13.46 3.96 13.70
C CYS A 172 -14.77 3.60 14.42
N SER A 173 -15.04 4.19 15.59
CA SER A 173 -16.34 4.04 16.25
C SER A 173 -17.46 4.63 15.39
N LEU A 174 -17.25 5.82 14.82
CA LEU A 174 -18.19 6.45 13.89
C LEU A 174 -18.40 5.60 12.62
N ALA A 175 -17.32 5.15 11.97
CA ALA A 175 -17.39 4.37 10.74
C ALA A 175 -18.16 3.05 10.91
N GLY A 176 -17.98 2.40 12.07
CA GLY A 176 -18.73 1.21 12.44
C GLY A 176 -20.22 1.51 12.66
N THR A 177 -20.53 2.58 13.40
CA THR A 177 -21.90 3.05 13.65
C THR A 177 -22.64 3.36 12.34
N LEU A 178 -21.96 4.01 11.39
CA LEU A 178 -22.50 4.39 10.09
C LEU A 178 -22.48 3.26 9.04
N LYS A 179 -21.93 2.09 9.40
CA LYS A 179 -21.81 0.91 8.54
C LYS A 179 -21.16 1.21 7.19
N LEU A 180 -20.03 1.92 7.21
CA LEU A 180 -19.27 2.28 6.01
C LEU A 180 -18.57 1.06 5.37
N SER A 181 -19.37 0.16 4.80
CA SER A 181 -18.95 -1.20 4.42
C SER A 181 -17.88 -1.25 3.31
N LYS A 182 -17.77 -0.18 2.52
CA LYS A 182 -16.76 0.00 1.46
C LYS A 182 -15.43 0.58 1.94
N LEU A 183 -15.28 0.83 3.25
CA LEU A 183 -14.00 1.15 3.87
C LEU A 183 -13.27 -0.15 4.26
N ILE A 184 -12.06 -0.33 3.69
CA ILE A 184 -11.20 -1.48 3.96
C ILE A 184 -9.84 -0.97 4.47
N VAL A 185 -9.52 -1.28 5.72
CA VAL A 185 -8.26 -0.90 6.37
C VAL A 185 -7.32 -2.08 6.39
N LEU A 186 -6.08 -1.90 5.94
CA LEU A 186 -5.01 -2.89 6.02
C LEU A 186 -3.99 -2.42 7.06
N TYR A 187 -3.89 -3.17 8.14
CA TYR A 187 -3.02 -2.88 9.26
C TYR A 187 -1.69 -3.63 9.13
N ASP A 188 -0.60 -2.88 9.02
CA ASP A 188 0.78 -3.36 9.14
C ASP A 188 1.11 -3.71 10.59
N ASP A 189 0.71 -4.92 11.01
CA ASP A 189 0.93 -5.46 12.34
C ASP A 189 2.34 -6.07 12.42
N ASN A 190 3.32 -5.20 12.64
CA ASN A 190 4.74 -5.55 12.67
C ASN A 190 5.32 -5.59 14.10
N GLY A 191 4.56 -5.08 15.09
CA GLY A 191 4.90 -5.10 16.51
C GLY A 191 6.00 -4.11 16.93
N ILE A 192 6.35 -3.14 16.08
CA ILE A 192 7.44 -2.18 16.30
C ILE A 192 6.94 -0.74 16.09
N SER A 193 7.23 0.10 17.06
CA SER A 193 7.17 1.57 16.95
C SER A 193 8.58 2.16 17.05
N ILE A 194 8.70 3.48 17.11
CA ILE A 194 10.00 4.16 17.19
C ILE A 194 10.79 3.70 18.43
N ASP A 195 10.13 3.56 19.58
CA ASP A 195 10.76 3.19 20.85
C ASP A 195 11.01 1.67 20.99
N GLY A 196 10.68 0.90 19.95
CA GLY A 196 10.92 -0.54 19.88
C GLY A 196 9.63 -1.35 19.88
N LYS A 197 9.67 -2.52 20.53
CA LYS A 197 8.51 -3.42 20.60
C LYS A 197 7.33 -2.73 21.28
N VAL A 198 6.17 -2.78 20.66
CA VAL A 198 4.97 -2.05 21.13
C VAL A 198 4.34 -2.66 22.38
N GLU A 199 4.51 -3.97 22.61
CA GLU A 199 3.87 -4.75 23.68
C GLU A 199 3.89 -4.09 25.08
N PRO A 200 4.96 -3.42 25.55
CA PRO A 200 4.98 -2.81 26.88
C PRO A 200 4.04 -1.59 27.04
N TRP A 201 3.58 -0.95 25.96
CA TRP A 201 2.70 0.23 26.00
C TRP A 201 1.48 0.15 25.08
N PHE A 202 1.42 -0.86 24.21
CA PHE A 202 0.31 -1.14 23.31
C PHE A 202 0.13 -2.66 23.19
N ALA A 203 -0.62 -3.21 24.15
CA ALA A 203 -0.97 -4.63 24.25
C ALA A 203 -2.44 -4.92 23.89
N ASP A 204 -3.09 -4.00 23.19
CA ASP A 204 -4.50 -4.12 22.80
C ASP A 204 -4.73 -5.40 21.97
N ASP A 205 -5.83 -6.11 22.27
CA ASP A 205 -6.44 -6.99 21.29
C ASP A 205 -7.15 -6.11 20.25
N THR A 206 -6.37 -5.64 19.27
CA THR A 206 -6.82 -4.72 18.22
C THR A 206 -8.04 -5.27 17.49
N GLY A 207 -8.08 -6.58 17.22
CA GLY A 207 -9.26 -7.16 16.58
C GLY A 207 -10.50 -7.07 17.46
N LYS A 208 -10.41 -7.32 18.77
CA LYS A 208 -11.57 -7.19 19.67
C LYS A 208 -12.02 -5.74 19.80
N ARG A 209 -11.07 -4.80 19.83
CA ARG A 209 -11.37 -3.36 19.80
C ARG A 209 -12.21 -2.99 18.56
N PHE A 210 -11.81 -3.46 17.38
CA PHE A 210 -12.54 -3.19 16.14
C PHE A 210 -13.89 -3.95 16.04
N GLU A 211 -13.96 -5.19 16.53
CA GLU A 211 -15.24 -5.91 16.70
C GLU A 211 -16.21 -5.11 17.60
N GLY A 212 -15.70 -4.50 18.68
CA GLY A 212 -16.46 -3.63 19.57
C GLY A 212 -17.00 -2.36 18.91
N TYR A 213 -16.37 -1.89 17.83
CA TYR A 213 -16.89 -0.78 17.01
C TYR A 213 -17.91 -1.25 15.95
N GLY A 214 -18.14 -2.56 15.79
CA GLY A 214 -19.01 -3.11 14.74
C GLY A 214 -18.31 -3.34 13.40
N TRP A 215 -16.98 -3.46 13.38
CA TRP A 215 -16.21 -3.77 12.18
C TRP A 215 -16.15 -5.28 11.93
N ASN A 216 -16.01 -5.67 10.66
CA ASN A 216 -15.53 -7.01 10.34
C ASN A 216 -14.01 -7.06 10.56
N VAL A 217 -13.51 -8.17 11.10
CA VAL A 217 -12.08 -8.35 11.37
C VAL A 217 -11.57 -9.60 10.69
N ILE A 218 -10.51 -9.45 9.89
CA ILE A 218 -9.76 -10.56 9.29
C ILE A 218 -8.40 -10.60 9.96
N ARG A 219 -8.21 -11.57 10.88
CA ARG A 219 -7.04 -11.68 11.75
C ARG A 219 -5.95 -12.57 11.14
N GLY A 220 -4.70 -12.29 11.51
CA GLY A 220 -3.58 -13.23 11.30
C GLY A 220 -3.26 -13.50 9.84
N VAL A 221 -3.50 -12.54 8.95
CA VAL A 221 -3.11 -12.65 7.54
C VAL A 221 -1.59 -12.57 7.46
N ASP A 222 -0.93 -13.51 6.78
CA ASP A 222 0.50 -13.39 6.48
C ASP A 222 0.69 -12.23 5.50
N GLY A 223 1.22 -11.11 5.99
CA GLY A 223 1.41 -9.91 5.18
C GLY A 223 2.57 -10.02 4.18
N HIS A 224 3.34 -11.11 4.22
CA HIS A 224 4.37 -11.44 3.21
C HIS A 224 3.89 -12.45 2.16
N ASP A 225 2.60 -12.83 2.19
CA ASP A 225 1.96 -13.66 1.18
C ASP A 225 0.93 -12.83 0.40
N VAL A 226 1.28 -12.47 -0.83
CA VAL A 226 0.42 -11.69 -1.75
C VAL A 226 -0.96 -12.34 -1.93
N PHE A 227 -1.03 -13.67 -2.01
CA PHE A 227 -2.29 -14.38 -2.22
C PHE A 227 -3.13 -14.41 -0.94
N ALA A 228 -2.50 -14.54 0.24
CA ALA A 228 -3.21 -14.45 1.51
C ALA A 228 -3.85 -13.06 1.67
N VAL A 229 -3.14 -12.00 1.32
CA VAL A 229 -3.66 -10.62 1.35
C VAL A 229 -4.76 -10.41 0.30
N ASP A 230 -4.57 -10.88 -0.94
CA ASP A 230 -5.59 -10.86 -2.01
C ASP A 230 -6.90 -11.52 -1.55
N HIS A 231 -6.81 -12.74 -1.03
CA HIS A 231 -7.97 -13.45 -0.48
C HIS A 231 -8.65 -12.70 0.66
N ALA A 232 -7.88 -12.04 1.53
CA ALA A 232 -8.44 -11.22 2.60
C ALA A 232 -9.18 -9.98 2.07
N ILE A 233 -8.63 -9.28 1.07
CA ILE A 233 -9.29 -8.13 0.43
C ILE A 233 -10.55 -8.59 -0.31
N ALA A 234 -10.50 -9.70 -1.04
CA ALA A 234 -11.65 -10.28 -1.70
C ALA A 234 -12.77 -10.61 -0.70
N LYS A 235 -12.43 -11.21 0.45
CA LYS A 235 -13.37 -11.48 1.54
C LYS A 235 -13.97 -10.19 2.12
N ALA A 236 -13.17 -9.14 2.29
CA ALA A 236 -13.65 -7.83 2.74
C ALA A 236 -14.66 -7.22 1.75
N LYS A 237 -14.38 -7.28 0.44
CA LYS A 237 -15.32 -6.81 -0.60
C LYS A 237 -16.62 -7.63 -0.63
N GLN A 238 -16.54 -8.95 -0.44
CA GLN A 238 -17.72 -9.80 -0.31
C GLN A 238 -18.56 -9.46 0.93
N GLN A 239 -17.93 -9.12 2.05
CA GLN A 239 -18.64 -8.64 3.24
C GLN A 239 -19.37 -7.34 2.93
N ALA A 240 -18.71 -6.38 2.26
CA ALA A 240 -19.30 -5.10 1.88
C ALA A 240 -20.58 -5.28 1.03
N GLN A 241 -20.54 -6.19 0.07
CA GLN A 241 -21.66 -6.47 -0.86
C GLN A 241 -22.90 -7.05 -0.18
N ARG A 242 -22.81 -7.58 1.04
CA ARG A 242 -23.96 -8.12 1.79
C ARG A 242 -24.87 -7.03 2.38
N GLY A 243 -24.49 -5.75 2.28
CA GLY A 243 -25.37 -4.60 2.55
C GLY A 243 -25.67 -4.28 4.03
N SER A 244 -25.38 -5.19 4.97
CA SER A 244 -25.60 -4.98 6.41
C SER A 244 -24.33 -5.04 7.26
N SER A 245 -23.15 -5.09 6.64
CA SER A 245 -21.87 -5.22 7.31
C SER A 245 -21.25 -3.86 7.63
N GLY A 246 -20.48 -3.79 8.71
CA GLY A 246 -19.63 -2.63 8.97
C GLY A 246 -18.42 -2.59 8.03
N PRO A 247 -17.56 -1.56 8.15
CA PRO A 247 -16.23 -1.54 7.54
C PRO A 247 -15.37 -2.77 7.94
N THR A 248 -14.30 -3.03 7.19
CA THR A 248 -13.41 -4.18 7.45
C THR A 248 -11.99 -3.75 7.78
N ILE A 249 -11.39 -4.34 8.82
CA ILE A 249 -9.96 -4.28 9.09
C ILE A 249 -9.31 -5.64 8.81
N ILE A 250 -8.22 -5.61 8.06
CA ILE A 250 -7.38 -6.75 7.73
C ILE A 250 -6.07 -6.59 8.51
N ILE A 251 -5.81 -7.51 9.43
CA ILE A 251 -4.62 -7.50 10.29
C ILE A 251 -3.53 -8.34 9.62
N CYS A 252 -2.60 -7.67 8.96
CA CYS A 252 -1.51 -8.28 8.23
C CYS A 252 -0.27 -8.36 9.13
N LYS A 253 0.12 -9.57 9.52
CA LYS A 253 1.36 -9.80 10.26
C LYS A 253 2.54 -9.60 9.34
N THR A 254 3.42 -8.65 9.65
CA THR A 254 4.61 -8.38 8.85
C THR A 254 5.89 -8.40 9.69
N THR A 255 7.01 -8.08 9.04
CA THR A 255 8.29 -7.85 9.70
C THR A 255 8.82 -6.55 9.13
N ILE A 256 8.99 -5.54 9.99
CA ILE A 256 9.52 -4.25 9.58
C ILE A 256 10.89 -4.44 8.90
N GLY A 257 11.11 -3.77 7.77
CA GLY A 257 12.38 -3.88 7.03
C GLY A 257 12.61 -5.26 6.40
N LYS A 258 11.55 -6.03 6.10
CA LYS A 258 11.67 -7.31 5.38
C LYS A 258 12.47 -7.12 4.09
N ALA A 259 13.64 -7.74 4.01
CA ALA A 259 14.48 -7.73 2.83
C ALA A 259 14.61 -9.14 2.23
N PRO A 260 14.80 -9.26 0.90
CA PRO A 260 15.16 -10.53 0.28
C PRO A 260 16.48 -11.05 0.87
N LEU A 261 16.64 -12.36 0.92
CA LEU A 261 17.82 -13.00 1.52
C LEU A 261 19.15 -12.46 0.95
N ILE A 262 19.18 -12.12 -0.34
CA ILE A 262 20.35 -11.57 -1.02
C ILE A 262 20.78 -10.20 -0.48
N TYR A 263 19.83 -9.36 -0.06
CA TYR A 263 20.10 -8.06 0.56
C TYR A 263 20.52 -8.19 2.02
N ARG A 264 20.05 -9.21 2.74
CA ARG A 264 20.48 -9.49 4.14
C ARG A 264 21.96 -9.85 4.23
N VAL A 265 22.52 -10.48 3.19
CA VAL A 265 23.97 -10.76 3.12
C VAL A 265 24.76 -9.48 2.85
N ALA A 266 24.36 -8.68 1.87
CA ALA A 266 25.04 -7.42 1.52
C ALA A 266 25.04 -6.40 2.68
N THR A 267 23.90 -6.24 3.37
CA THR A 267 23.77 -5.34 4.53
C THR A 267 24.58 -5.79 5.73
N ARG A 268 24.74 -7.10 5.99
CA ARG A 268 25.59 -7.62 7.07
C ARG A 268 27.08 -7.31 6.82
N PHE A 269 27.52 -7.35 5.55
CA PHE A 269 28.85 -6.90 5.14
C PHE A 269 29.04 -5.37 5.28
N MET A 270 28.02 -4.57 4.99
CA MET A 270 28.08 -3.10 5.14
C MET A 270 28.02 -2.66 6.61
N ALA A 271 27.18 -3.28 7.45
CA ALA A 271 27.08 -3.01 8.88
C ALA A 271 28.37 -3.37 9.64
N HIS A 272 29.06 -4.45 9.25
CA HIS A 272 30.40 -4.76 9.79
C HIS A 272 31.47 -3.74 9.41
N ARG A 273 31.32 -3.05 8.28
CA ARG A 273 32.21 -1.94 7.89
C ARG A 273 31.87 -0.64 8.64
N TRP A 274 30.63 -0.48 9.06
CA TRP A 274 30.13 0.66 9.86
C TRP A 274 30.65 0.60 11.31
N ALA A 275 30.61 -0.57 11.96
CA ALA A 275 31.08 -0.74 13.34
C ALA A 275 32.62 -0.64 13.52
N ARG A 276 33.42 -0.80 12.45
CA ARG A 276 34.89 -0.72 12.50
C ARG A 276 35.46 0.68 12.24
N ARG A 277 34.62 1.68 11.95
CA ARG A 277 35.06 3.09 11.82
C ARG A 277 34.59 3.89 13.03
N LYS A 278 35.32 3.79 14.14
CA LYS A 278 35.44 4.92 15.07
C LYS A 278 36.14 6.04 14.29
N LEU A 279 35.39 7.05 13.87
CA LEU A 279 35.93 8.25 13.23
C LEU A 279 36.56 9.17 14.30
N PRO A 280 37.80 9.66 14.12
CA PRO A 280 38.24 10.89 14.79
C PRO A 280 37.59 12.11 14.11
N PRO A 281 37.50 13.27 14.80
CA PRO A 281 36.78 14.42 14.28
C PRO A 281 37.59 15.15 13.20
N ARG A 282 36.88 15.56 12.14
CA ARG A 282 37.29 16.41 11.00
C ARG A 282 37.91 15.69 9.80
N ALA A 283 37.08 15.47 8.76
CA ALA A 283 37.52 15.49 7.36
C ALA A 283 36.33 15.80 6.42
N LYS A 284 36.61 16.61 5.40
CA LYS A 284 35.70 17.18 4.37
C LYS A 284 34.92 16.13 3.56
N PRO A 285 33.79 16.50 2.91
CA PRO A 285 32.97 15.54 2.17
C PRO A 285 33.68 15.11 0.87
N LEU A 286 33.97 13.81 0.76
CA LEU A 286 34.32 13.19 -0.51
C LEU A 286 33.03 12.77 -1.23
N ALA A 287 32.72 13.47 -2.32
CA ALA A 287 31.67 13.10 -3.26
C ALA A 287 32.05 11.78 -3.96
N GLY A 288 31.52 10.66 -3.46
CA GLY A 288 31.58 9.37 -4.13
C GLY A 288 30.40 9.23 -5.11
N ARG A 289 30.69 9.17 -6.41
CA ARG A 289 29.71 8.79 -7.44
C ARG A 289 29.33 7.31 -7.25
N TYR A 290 28.08 7.03 -6.90
CA TYR A 290 27.51 5.69 -6.97
C TYR A 290 26.61 5.58 -8.20
N ARG A 291 26.83 4.54 -9.02
CA ARG A 291 25.98 4.26 -10.19
C ARG A 291 24.73 3.53 -9.71
N LEU A 292 23.55 4.04 -10.10
CA LEU A 292 22.30 3.29 -10.07
C LEU A 292 22.49 1.92 -10.72
N LEU A 293 21.97 0.88 -10.07
CA LEU A 293 21.79 -0.42 -10.70
C LEU A 293 20.83 -0.24 -11.89
N LYS A 294 21.35 -0.38 -13.11
CA LYS A 294 20.52 -0.48 -14.31
C LYS A 294 19.77 -1.81 -14.24
N PHE A 295 18.44 -1.75 -14.21
CA PHE A 295 17.61 -2.92 -14.50
C PHE A 295 17.92 -3.42 -15.92
N PRO A 296 17.98 -4.75 -16.16
CA PRO A 296 18.07 -5.27 -17.51
C PRO A 296 16.84 -4.84 -18.31
N LYS A 297 17.06 -4.35 -19.54
CA LYS A 297 15.97 -4.14 -20.51
C LYS A 297 15.26 -5.48 -20.70
N MET A 298 13.98 -5.56 -20.36
CA MET A 298 13.12 -6.63 -20.87
C MET A 298 13.08 -6.48 -22.40
N SER A 299 13.69 -7.43 -23.09
CA SER A 299 13.54 -7.60 -24.53
C SER A 299 12.12 -8.09 -24.81
N MET A 300 11.27 -7.19 -25.27
CA MET A 300 10.06 -7.57 -26.00
C MET A 300 10.49 -8.30 -27.29
N PRO A 301 9.91 -9.45 -27.65
CA PRO A 301 10.15 -10.07 -28.94
C PRO A 301 9.75 -9.09 -30.06
N ALA A 302 10.66 -8.87 -31.00
CA ALA A 302 10.41 -8.00 -32.15
C ALA A 302 9.37 -8.63 -33.08
N GLY A 303 8.26 -7.90 -33.32
CA GLY A 303 7.33 -8.22 -34.40
C GLY A 303 5.86 -8.24 -33.98
N THR A 304 5.29 -7.09 -33.66
CA THR A 304 3.91 -6.74 -34.08
C THR A 304 3.72 -5.24 -33.91
N SER A 305 3.56 -4.56 -35.04
CA SER A 305 3.14 -3.16 -35.11
C SER A 305 1.62 -3.04 -35.09
N ALA A 306 1.16 -1.90 -34.58
CA ALA A 306 -0.13 -1.25 -34.82
C ALA A 306 -1.35 -1.70 -33.99
N ASN A 307 -1.89 -0.71 -33.25
CA ASN A 307 -3.30 -0.46 -32.96
C ASN A 307 -4.18 -1.68 -32.65
N ALA A 308 -4.50 -1.88 -31.37
CA ALA A 308 -5.71 -2.59 -30.98
C ALA A 308 -6.39 -1.89 -29.81
N VAL A 309 -7.44 -1.14 -30.15
CA VAL A 309 -8.54 -0.75 -29.27
C VAL A 309 -9.13 -2.04 -28.68
N ILE A 310 -9.09 -2.21 -27.35
CA ILE A 310 -9.77 -3.35 -26.73
C ILE A 310 -11.24 -2.95 -26.48
N ARG A 311 -12.10 -3.31 -27.42
CA ARG A 311 -13.54 -3.49 -27.19
C ARG A 311 -13.76 -4.91 -26.67
N PHE A 312 -14.48 -5.06 -25.56
CA PHE A 312 -15.05 -6.35 -25.17
C PHE A 312 -16.37 -6.56 -25.92
N SER A 313 -16.46 -7.60 -26.74
CA SER A 313 -17.75 -8.17 -27.16
C SER A 313 -17.73 -9.68 -26.98
N ALA A 314 -18.70 -10.18 -26.22
CA ALA A 314 -19.03 -11.59 -26.14
C ALA A 314 -19.68 -12.06 -27.45
N THR A 315 -19.23 -13.22 -27.96
CA THR A 315 -19.89 -14.19 -28.87
C THR A 315 -18.78 -15.15 -29.36
N GLY A 316 -18.91 -16.46 -29.46
CA GLY A 316 -20.02 -17.38 -29.21
C GLY A 316 -19.61 -18.85 -29.48
N LYS A 317 -20.53 -19.74 -29.11
CA LYS A 317 -20.89 -21.07 -29.64
C LYS A 317 -19.83 -21.92 -30.38
N ASN A 318 -19.72 -23.18 -29.93
CA ASN A 318 -19.79 -24.36 -30.80
C ASN A 318 -20.60 -25.50 -30.14
N SER A 319 -21.84 -25.65 -30.62
CA SER A 319 -22.56 -26.85 -31.12
C SER A 319 -21.78 -28.21 -31.05
N LEU A 320 -22.32 -29.43 -30.77
CA LEU A 320 -23.68 -30.02 -30.89
C LEU A 320 -23.74 -31.47 -30.29
N ARG A 321 -24.95 -31.87 -29.85
CA ARG A 321 -25.58 -33.24 -29.78
C ARG A 321 -25.09 -34.24 -28.70
N SER A 322 -25.90 -35.06 -28.02
CA SER A 322 -27.31 -35.51 -28.17
C SER A 322 -27.87 -36.17 -26.88
N ILE A 323 -29.17 -35.97 -26.63
CA ILE A 323 -30.21 -36.93 -26.18
C ILE A 323 -30.06 -37.68 -24.83
N ALA A 324 -31.16 -37.60 -24.05
CA ALA A 324 -31.54 -38.26 -22.79
C ALA A 324 -31.08 -37.58 -21.49
#